data_AF-A0A853G1S9-F1
#
_entry.id   AF-A0A853G1S9-F1
#
_cell.length_a   1.000
_cell.length_b   1.000
_cell.length_c   1.000
_cell.angle_alpha   90.00
_cell.angle_beta   90.00
_cell.angle_gamma   90.00
#
_symmetry.space_group_name_H-M   'P 1'
#
loop_
_entity.id
_entity.type
_entity.pdbx_description
1 polymer ?
#
loop_
_entity_poly.entity_id
_entity_poly.type
_entity_poly.pdbx_seq_one_letter_code
_entity_poly.pdbx_strand_id
1 'polypeptide(L)' 'MAAALITDLSVYTTRSGRVAFLHTRENAGQKTVFYGYILELSEGKAVRRELAWTECGTCISSNEEGDRIVWKA' A
#
# COMPACT_ATOMS: atom_id res chain seq x y z
N MET A 1 10.57 3.80 17.77
CA MET A 1 10.44 3.93 16.30
C MET A 1 9.89 2.61 15.78
N ALA A 2 8.75 2.62 15.08
CA ALA A 2 8.31 1.42 14.37
C ALA A 2 9.29 1.14 13.23
N ALA A 3 9.69 -0.12 13.04
CA ALA A 3 10.55 -0.50 11.91
C ALA A 3 9.85 -0.18 10.58
N ALA A 4 10.62 0.30 9.60
CA ALA A 4 10.12 0.48 8.25
C ALA A 4 9.77 -0.89 7.65
N LEU A 5 8.53 -1.03 7.18
CA LEU A 5 8.00 -2.25 6.56
C LEU A 5 8.13 -2.20 5.03
N ILE A 6 7.87 -1.02 4.46
CA ILE A 6 8.02 -0.77 3.03
C ILE A 6 9.37 -0.08 2.84
N THR A 7 10.26 -0.71 2.08
CA THR A 7 11.61 -0.19 1.83
C THR A 7 11.92 0.03 0.35
N ASP A 8 11.13 -0.60 -0.53
CA ASP A 8 11.32 -0.57 -1.99
C ASP A 8 9.99 -0.68 -2.75
N LEU A 9 10.05 -0.37 -4.05
CA LEU A 9 8.93 -0.53 -4.98
C LEU A 9 8.82 -1.99 -5.38
N SER A 10 7.84 -2.68 -4.81
CA SER A 10 7.63 -4.11 -5.00
C SER A 10 6.16 -4.47 -4.72
N VAL A 11 5.91 -5.76 -4.61
CA VAL A 11 4.60 -6.33 -4.31
C VAL A 11 4.50 -6.63 -2.82
N TYR A 12 3.39 -6.22 -2.21
CA TYR A 12 3.12 -6.36 -0.79
C TYR A 12 1.73 -6.94 -0.56
N THR A 13 1.50 -7.46 0.63
CA THR A 13 0.19 -7.97 1.06
C THR A 13 -0.42 -7.01 2.08
N THR A 14 -1.69 -6.64 1.85
CA THR A 14 -2.48 -5.84 2.79
C THR A 14 -3.03 -6.72 3.92
N ARG A 15 -3.52 -6.11 5.00
CA ARG A 15 -4.12 -6.81 6.13
C ARG A 15 -5.37 -7.60 5.76
N SER A 16 -6.11 -7.15 4.75
CA SER A 16 -7.25 -7.87 4.17
C SER A 16 -6.85 -9.02 3.23
N GLY A 17 -5.56 -9.27 3.03
CA GLY A 17 -5.04 -10.31 2.15
C GLY A 17 -4.99 -9.93 0.67
N ARG A 18 -5.22 -8.64 0.33
CA ARG A 18 -5.10 -8.14 -1.04
C ARG A 18 -3.64 -7.93 -1.40
N VAL A 19 -3.36 -7.94 -2.70
CA VAL A 19 -2.03 -7.66 -3.23
C VAL A 19 -1.93 -6.18 -3.60
N ALA A 20 -0.95 -5.49 -3.03
CA ALA A 20 -0.62 -4.10 -3.32
C ALA A 20 0.63 -4.02 -4.20
N PHE A 21 0.53 -3.29 -5.30
CA PHE A 21 1.61 -3.06 -6.27
C PHE A 21 2.13 -1.64 -6.12
N LEU A 22 3.30 -1.46 -5.53
CA LEU A 22 3.90 -0.13 -5.34
C LEU A 22 4.75 0.23 -6.56
N HIS A 23 4.51 1.41 -7.14
CA HIS A 23 5.18 1.85 -8.37
C HIS A 23 5.78 3.25 -8.30
N THR A 24 5.40 4.07 -7.32
CA THR A 24 5.95 5.42 -7.15
C THR A 24 6.38 5.62 -5.70
N ARG A 25 7.51 6.28 -5.49
CA ARG A 25 7.99 6.73 -4.18
C ARG A 25 8.20 8.23 -4.24
N GLU A 26 7.60 8.96 -3.31
CA GLU A 26 7.83 10.39 -3.14
C GLU A 26 8.36 10.67 -1.74
N ASN A 27 9.35 11.56 -1.64
CA ASN A 27 9.90 12.00 -0.38
C ASN A 27 9.45 13.45 -0.14
N ALA A 28 8.52 13.65 0.78
CA ALA A 28 8.02 14.96 1.18
C ALA A 28 8.59 15.33 2.58
N GLY A 29 9.73 16.02 2.59
CA GLY A 29 10.46 16.35 3.81
C GLY A 29 11.00 15.10 4.49
N GLN A 30 10.59 14.85 5.75
CA GLN A 30 10.99 13.67 6.51
C GLN A 30 10.06 12.46 6.33
N LYS A 31 9.08 12.55 5.44
CA LYS A 31 8.12 11.46 5.18
C LYS A 31 8.33 10.89 3.79
N THR A 32 8.54 9.58 3.71
CA THR A 32 8.44 8.83 2.47
C THR A 32 6.99 8.34 2.31
N VAL A 33 6.42 8.57 1.13
CA VAL A 33 5.13 8.04 0.72
C VAL A 33 5.32 7.14 -0.50
N PHE A 34 4.68 5.99 -0.48
CA PHE A 34 4.66 5.04 -1.58
C PHE A 34 3.28 5.02 -2.20
N TYR A 35 3.19 5.16 -3.51
CA TYR A 35 1.95 5.09 -4.27
C TYR A 35 1.91 3.80 -5.08
N GLY A 36 0.71 3.28 -5.22
CA GLY A 36 0.47 2.03 -5.88
C GLY A 36 -1.02 1.78 -6.03
N TYR A 37 -1.36 0.53 -6.33
CA TYR A 37 -2.74 0.11 -6.40
C TYR A 37 -2.96 -1.28 -5.82
N ILE A 38 -4.20 -1.53 -5.42
CA ILE A 38 -4.71 -2.88 -5.17
C ILE A 38 -5.69 -3.26 -6.28
N LEU A 39 -5.81 -4.56 -6.52
CA LEU A 39 -6.85 -5.12 -7.38
C LEU A 39 -7.95 -5.71 -6.52
N GLU A 40 -9.18 -5.31 -6.79
CA GLU A 40 -10.37 -5.80 -6.12
C GLU A 40 -11.31 -6.42 -7.15
N LEU A 41 -12.02 -7.48 -6.77
CA LEU A 41 -13.13 -7.99 -7.58
C LEU A 41 -14.40 -7.28 -7.16
N SER A 42 -15.01 -6.53 -8.07
CA SER A 42 -16.31 -5.91 -7.89
C SER A 42 -17.19 -6.27 -9.09
N GLU A 43 -18.36 -6.85 -8.82
CA GLU A 43 -19.32 -7.26 -9.86
C GLU A 43 -18.71 -8.14 -10.96
N GLY A 44 -17.81 -9.06 -10.58
CA GLY A 44 -17.13 -9.97 -11.51
C GLY A 44 -16.06 -9.32 -12.37
N LYS A 45 -15.71 -8.05 -12.12
CA LYS A 45 -14.64 -7.33 -12.82
C LYS A 45 -13.50 -7.01 -11.85
N ALA A 46 -12.27 -7.04 -12.37
CA ALA A 46 -11.13 -6.51 -11.66
C ALA A 46 -11.16 -4.98 -11.70
N VAL A 47 -11.27 -4.36 -10.53
CA VAL A 47 -11.22 -2.92 -10.33
C VAL A 47 -9.88 -2.56 -9.70
N ARG A 48 -9.22 -1.56 -10.27
CA ARG A 48 -7.96 -1.01 -9.77
C ARG A 48 -8.26 0.18 -8.86
N ARG A 49 -7.75 0.15 -7.62
CA ARG A 49 -7.87 1.25 -6.65
C ARG A 49 -6.51 1.82 -6.33
N GLU A 50 -6.29 3.09 -6.70
CA GLU A 50 -5.07 3.84 -6.36
C GLU A 50 -5.04 4.16 -4.88
N LEU A 51 -3.91 3.89 -4.24
CA LEU A 51 -3.70 4.10 -2.81
C LEU A 51 -2.27 4.58 -2.54
N ALA A 52 -2.08 5.21 -1.39
CA ALA A 52 -0.80 5.65 -0.90
C ALA A 52 -0.54 5.11 0.52
N TRP A 53 0.70 4.74 0.78
CA TRP A 53 1.15 4.14 2.04
C TRP A 53 2.38 4.86 2.58
N THR A 54 2.51 4.88 3.90
CA THR A 54 3.74 5.28 4.58
C THR A 54 4.73 4.12 4.68
N GLU A 55 5.98 4.40 5.05
CA GLU A 55 7.02 3.37 5.31
C GLU A 55 6.61 2.31 6.35
N CYS A 56 5.71 2.63 7.28
CA CYS A 56 5.21 1.68 8.27
C CYS A 56 3.98 0.86 7.81
N GLY A 57 3.62 0.98 6.53
CA GLY A 57 2.52 0.24 5.90
C GLY A 57 1.13 0.85 6.08
N THR A 58 1.00 1.99 6.78
CA THR A 58 -0.30 2.64 6.97
C THR A 58 -0.80 3.21 5.65
N CYS A 59 -2.00 2.82 5.22
CA CYS A 59 -2.68 3.41 4.07
C CYS A 59 -3.24 4.78 4.46
N ILE A 60 -2.81 5.83 3.77
CA ILE A 60 -3.23 7.22 4.05
C ILE A 60 -4.34 7.70 3.12
N SER A 61 -4.64 6.96 2.04
CA SER A 61 -5.67 7.33 1.06
C SER A 61 -7.08 6.87 1.44
N SER A 62 -7.23 5.65 1.97
CA SER A 62 -8.55 5.07 2.29
C SER A 62 -8.93 5.19 3.77
N ASN A 63 -7.95 5.40 4.66
CA ASN A 63 -8.13 5.32 6.12
C ASN A 63 -8.74 3.99 6.61
N GLU A 64 -8.73 2.95 5.76
CA GLU A 64 -9.20 1.59 6.07
C GLU A 64 -8.04 0.73 6.59
N GLU A 65 -8.16 0.16 7.79
CA GLU A 65 -7.13 -0.72 8.36
C GLU A 65 -6.92 -2.00 7.52
N GLY A 66 -7.93 -2.39 6.72
CA GLY A 66 -7.82 -3.51 5.78
C GLY A 66 -6.79 -3.28 4.66
N ASP A 67 -6.53 -2.02 4.29
CA ASP A 67 -5.57 -1.67 3.25
C ASP A 67 -4.14 -1.49 3.78
N ARG A 68 -3.94 -1.59 5.10
CA ARG A 68 -2.61 -1.52 5.68
C ARG A 68 -1.72 -2.62 5.11
N ILE A 69 -0.55 -2.26 4.60
CA ILE A 69 0.48 -3.24 4.21
C ILE A 69 1.05 -3.87 5.49
N VAL A 70 1.13 -5.20 5.51
CA VAL A 70 1.61 -5.97 6.67
C VAL A 70 2.78 -6.89 6.35
N TRP A 71 3.03 -7.19 5.08
CA TRP A 71 4.07 -8.13 4.64
C TRP A 71 4.53 -7.85 3.21
N LYS A 72 5.78 -8.17 2.87
CA LYS A 72 6.32 -8.15 1.50
C LYS A 72 6.10 -9.52 0.84
N ALA A 73 5.35 -9.56 -0.26
CA ALA A 73 4.92 -10.81 -0.89
C ALA A 73 6.09 -11.63 -1.46
#